data_AF-A0A5D2XWH4-F1
#
_entry.id   AF-A0A5D2XWH4-F1
#
_cell.length_a   1.000
_cell.length_b   1.000
_cell.length_c   1.000
_cell.angle_alpha   90.00
_cell.angle_beta   90.00
_cell.angle_gamma   90.00
#
_symmetry.space_group_name_H-M   'P 1'
#
loop_
_entity.id
_entity.type
_entity.pdbx_description
1 polymer ?
#
loop_
_entity_poly.entity_id
_entity_poly.type
_entity_poly.pdbx_seq_one_letter_code
_entity_poly.pdbx_strand_id
1 'polypeptide(L)'
;MSSSSSSSSLPPQTLKIGIVGFGTFGQFLAKTMIKQGHTTRATSRTDYSQLCHQLDVPFFRDVIPFLEADNDVILICTSILSLSEVLNSMPLRRLKRHTLFVDVLSVKEHPRNVLLRVLPENMDVLCTHPMFGPESGKNGWKDLPLVYEKVRVRDETRCSSFLHIFESKGCRMVEMSCEEHDKVAARSQFLSHSIGRILAEMGIESTSMNTKSFETLVKLKESTTNDSFDLFSGLFIHNRFAQQELMNLEQSFEKVKQRLLKKMSEQQSLSSV
;
A
#
# COMPACT_ATOMS: atom_id res chain seq x y z
N MET A 1 7.81 -37.92 -23.99
CA MET A 1 8.59 -36.67 -24.10
C MET A 1 7.62 -35.52 -23.95
N SER A 2 7.52 -34.99 -22.73
CA SER A 2 6.60 -33.92 -22.35
C SER A 2 7.27 -32.59 -22.71
N SER A 3 6.70 -31.89 -23.70
CA SER A 3 7.11 -30.56 -24.11
C SER A 3 6.78 -29.54 -23.01
N SER A 4 7.79 -29.14 -22.24
CA SER A 4 7.73 -27.98 -21.36
C SER A 4 7.66 -26.72 -22.21
N SER A 5 6.49 -26.08 -22.25
CA SER A 5 6.30 -24.75 -22.82
C SER A 5 6.99 -23.72 -21.92
N SER A 6 8.24 -23.38 -22.23
CA SER A 6 8.93 -22.22 -21.67
C SER A 6 8.22 -20.95 -22.12
N SER A 7 7.52 -20.27 -21.21
CA SER A 7 7.00 -18.93 -21.44
C SER A 7 8.17 -17.97 -21.61
N SER A 8 8.56 -17.68 -22.85
CA SER A 8 9.56 -16.66 -23.17
C SER A 8 8.99 -15.28 -22.83
N SER A 9 9.20 -14.80 -21.60
CA SER A 9 8.93 -13.42 -21.24
C SER A 9 9.88 -12.53 -22.03
N LEU A 10 9.33 -11.66 -22.88
CA LEU A 10 10.09 -10.61 -23.56
C LEU A 10 10.91 -9.79 -22.54
N PRO A 11 12.10 -9.28 -22.91
CA PRO A 11 12.93 -8.51 -21.99
C PRO A 11 12.16 -7.28 -21.47
N PRO A 12 12.31 -6.94 -20.18
CA PRO A 12 11.65 -5.78 -19.57
C PRO A 12 12.01 -4.50 -20.32
N GLN A 13 11.00 -3.68 -20.63
CA GLN A 13 11.19 -2.42 -21.34
C GLN A 13 11.35 -1.26 -20.35
N THR A 14 12.14 -0.26 -20.74
CA THR A 14 12.13 1.05 -20.05
C THR A 14 10.75 1.68 -20.19
N LEU A 15 10.24 2.25 -19.09
CA LEU A 15 8.86 2.78 -19.02
C LEU A 15 8.87 4.28 -18.76
N LYS A 16 7.88 4.97 -19.32
CA LYS A 16 7.47 6.33 -18.93
C LYS A 16 6.38 6.23 -17.87
N ILE A 17 6.73 6.54 -16.63
CA ILE A 17 5.85 6.37 -15.46
C ILE A 17 5.42 7.74 -14.95
N GLY A 18 4.13 8.05 -15.05
CA GLY A 18 3.53 9.23 -14.45
C GLY A 18 2.99 8.92 -13.06
N ILE A 19 3.43 9.63 -12.03
CA ILE A 19 3.02 9.42 -10.64
C ILE A 19 1.98 10.48 -10.25
N VAL A 20 0.82 10.02 -9.79
CA VAL A 20 -0.26 10.84 -9.23
C VAL A 20 -0.20 10.75 -7.71
N GLY A 21 0.11 11.86 -7.04
CA GLY A 21 0.35 11.88 -5.60
C GLY A 21 1.82 11.68 -5.28
N PHE A 22 2.58 12.78 -5.29
CA PHE A 22 4.04 12.75 -5.06
C PHE A 22 4.41 12.94 -3.59
N GLY A 23 3.64 12.32 -2.69
CA GLY A 23 3.93 12.30 -1.25
C GLY A 23 5.03 11.30 -0.90
N THR A 24 5.19 11.01 0.40
CA THR A 24 6.25 10.14 0.94
C THR A 24 6.41 8.82 0.19
N PHE A 25 5.31 8.10 -0.06
CA PHE A 25 5.37 6.80 -0.71
C PHE A 25 5.62 6.90 -2.23
N GLY A 26 5.00 7.86 -2.91
CA GLY A 26 5.28 8.13 -4.33
C GLY A 26 6.75 8.49 -4.57
N GLN A 27 7.34 9.31 -3.70
CA GLN A 27 8.77 9.64 -3.75
C GLN A 27 9.67 8.43 -3.49
N PHE A 28 9.29 7.57 -2.54
CA PHE A 28 10.01 6.32 -2.25
C PHE A 28 10.08 5.40 -3.47
N LEU A 29 8.96 5.20 -4.17
CA LEU A 29 8.92 4.40 -5.40
C LEU A 29 9.67 5.06 -6.55
N ALA A 30 9.49 6.38 -6.74
CA ALA A 30 10.15 7.14 -7.80
C ALA A 30 11.68 6.99 -7.76
N LYS A 31 12.29 7.09 -6.57
CA LYS A 31 13.75 6.91 -6.40
C LYS A 31 14.24 5.57 -6.95
N THR A 32 13.49 4.49 -6.74
CA THR A 32 13.86 3.17 -7.27
C THR A 32 13.65 3.09 -8.77
N MET A 33 12.53 3.61 -9.28
CA MET A 33 12.21 3.63 -10.70
C MET A 33 13.26 4.41 -11.52
N ILE A 34 13.68 5.58 -11.03
CA ILE A 34 14.75 6.38 -11.64
C ILE A 34 16.07 5.61 -11.65
N LYS A 35 16.44 4.97 -10.53
CA LYS A 35 17.67 4.15 -10.44
C LYS A 35 17.68 2.95 -11.40
N GLN A 36 16.51 2.45 -11.79
CA GLN A 36 16.37 1.38 -12.79
C GLN A 36 16.33 1.91 -14.23
N GLY A 37 16.42 3.23 -14.44
CA GLY A 37 16.45 3.86 -15.76
C GLY A 37 15.08 4.21 -16.34
N HIS A 38 13.98 4.07 -15.58
CA HIS A 38 12.66 4.50 -16.03
C HIS A 38 12.56 6.03 -16.05
N THR A 39 11.82 6.57 -17.02
CA THR A 39 11.50 8.01 -17.07
C THR A 39 10.31 8.27 -16.16
N THR A 40 10.49 9.06 -15.11
CA THR A 40 9.39 9.40 -14.18
C THR A 40 8.90 10.82 -14.38
N ARG A 41 7.59 11.04 -14.21
CA ARG A 41 6.93 12.35 -14.15
C ARG A 41 6.01 12.38 -12.95
N ALA A 42 5.65 13.55 -12.46
CA ALA A 42 4.80 13.65 -11.28
C ALA A 42 3.74 14.75 -11.39
N THR A 43 2.58 14.50 -10.79
CA THR A 43 1.58 15.51 -10.45
C THR A 43 1.06 15.25 -9.05
N SER A 44 0.66 16.29 -8.34
CA SER A 44 0.18 16.17 -6.96
C SER A 44 -0.60 17.41 -6.56
N ARG A 45 -1.49 17.27 -5.57
CA ARG A 45 -2.19 18.40 -4.95
C ARG A 45 -1.21 19.40 -4.34
N THR A 46 -0.23 18.90 -3.60
CA THR A 46 0.83 19.73 -3.01
C THR A 46 1.89 20.02 -4.06
N ASP A 47 2.37 21.27 -4.11
CA ASP A 47 3.46 21.63 -5.01
C ASP A 47 4.79 20.99 -4.57
N TYR A 48 5.32 20.11 -5.42
CA TYR A 48 6.61 19.46 -5.23
C TYR A 48 7.66 19.89 -6.26
N SER A 49 7.45 21.03 -6.94
CA SER A 49 8.33 21.49 -8.03
C SER A 49 9.82 21.50 -7.66
N GLN A 50 10.17 22.03 -6.48
CA GLN A 50 11.57 22.09 -6.02
C GLN A 50 12.17 20.70 -5.80
N LEU A 51 11.44 19.80 -5.15
CA LEU A 51 11.89 18.44 -4.90
C LEU A 51 12.02 17.64 -6.20
N CYS A 52 11.06 17.78 -7.10
CA CYS A 52 11.06 17.11 -8.40
C CYS A 52 12.25 17.59 -9.25
N HIS A 53 12.56 18.89 -9.23
CA HIS A 53 13.76 19.44 -9.87
C HIS A 53 15.05 18.82 -9.33
N GLN A 54 15.16 18.58 -8.03
CA GLN A 54 16.34 17.91 -7.43
C GLN A 54 16.47 16.43 -7.85
N LEU A 55 15.35 15.79 -8.18
CA LEU A 55 15.28 14.39 -8.59
C LEU A 55 15.26 14.21 -10.12
N ASP A 56 15.38 15.30 -10.88
CA ASP A 56 15.22 15.34 -12.35
C ASP A 56 13.89 14.71 -12.82
N VAL A 57 12.81 15.01 -12.10
CA VAL A 57 11.44 14.55 -12.39
C VAL A 57 10.64 15.74 -12.91
N PRO A 58 10.11 15.72 -14.14
CA PRO A 58 9.17 16.75 -14.60
C PRO A 58 7.91 16.75 -13.71
N PHE A 59 7.60 17.91 -13.12
CA PHE A 59 6.43 18.11 -12.28
C PHE A 59 5.37 18.96 -12.97
N PHE A 60 4.13 18.51 -12.91
CA PHE A 60 2.98 19.15 -13.50
C PHE A 60 2.00 19.55 -12.39
N ARG A 61 1.83 20.86 -12.19
CA ARG A 61 0.77 21.37 -11.29
C ARG A 61 -0.62 21.09 -11.86
N ASP A 62 -0.78 21.28 -13.17
CA ASP A 62 -2.02 20.98 -13.86
C ASP A 62 -2.07 19.52 -14.32
N VAL A 63 -3.18 18.83 -14.03
CA VAL A 63 -3.33 17.41 -14.38
C VAL A 63 -3.47 17.18 -15.89
N ILE A 64 -3.98 18.15 -16.64
CA ILE A 64 -4.16 18.05 -18.09
C ILE A 64 -2.84 17.81 -18.82
N PRO A 65 -1.82 18.69 -18.72
CA PRO A 65 -0.54 18.45 -19.38
C PRO A 65 0.15 17.19 -18.86
N PHE A 66 -0.07 16.81 -17.58
CA PHE A 66 0.40 15.52 -17.07
C PHE A 66 -0.19 14.32 -17.82
N LEU A 67 -1.51 14.30 -18.04
CA LEU A 67 -2.20 13.23 -18.78
C LEU A 67 -1.76 13.17 -20.24
N GLU A 68 -1.46 14.33 -20.85
CA GLU A 68 -0.92 14.41 -22.22
C GLU A 68 0.60 14.11 -22.29
N ALA A 69 1.22 13.91 -21.12
CA ALA A 69 2.59 13.50 -20.79
C ALA A 69 3.21 12.31 -21.53
N ASP A 70 2.46 11.64 -22.39
CA ASP A 70 2.89 10.41 -23.04
C ASP A 70 3.36 9.36 -22.00
N ASN A 71 2.48 8.99 -21.07
CA ASN A 71 2.76 8.02 -19.99
C ASN A 71 2.36 6.58 -20.37
N ASP A 72 3.29 5.65 -20.27
CA ASP A 72 3.03 4.21 -20.46
C ASP A 72 2.25 3.66 -19.28
N VAL A 73 2.65 4.08 -18.08
CA VAL A 73 2.02 3.76 -16.80
C VAL A 73 1.63 5.03 -16.06
N ILE A 74 0.43 5.08 -15.52
CA ILE A 74 0.02 6.06 -14.52
C ILE A 74 -0.10 5.34 -13.16
N LEU A 75 0.75 5.73 -12.22
CA LEU A 75 0.85 5.16 -10.88
C LEU A 75 0.14 6.06 -9.86
N ILE A 76 -0.91 5.54 -9.24
CA ILE A 76 -1.73 6.22 -8.24
C ILE A 76 -1.16 5.97 -6.84
N CYS A 77 -0.51 7.02 -6.31
CA CYS A 77 0.17 7.07 -5.03
C CYS A 77 -0.50 8.06 -4.04
N THR A 78 -1.79 8.31 -4.20
CA THR A 78 -2.57 9.18 -3.31
C THR A 78 -2.92 8.47 -1.99
N SER A 79 -3.57 9.17 -1.05
CA SER A 79 -4.17 8.48 0.09
C SER A 79 -5.39 7.66 -0.36
N ILE A 80 -5.76 6.66 0.44
CA ILE A 80 -6.94 5.83 0.20
C ILE A 80 -8.19 6.73 0.15
N LEU A 81 -8.31 7.64 1.12
CA LEU A 81 -9.47 8.50 1.30
C LEU A 81 -9.67 9.49 0.13
N SER A 82 -8.58 9.95 -0.50
CA SER A 82 -8.68 10.94 -1.59
C SER A 82 -8.79 10.32 -2.99
N LEU A 83 -8.64 9.00 -3.13
CA LEU A 83 -8.60 8.33 -4.43
C LEU A 83 -9.78 8.69 -5.32
N SER A 84 -11.00 8.58 -4.77
CA SER A 84 -12.23 8.80 -5.52
C SER A 84 -12.34 10.25 -6.01
N GLU A 85 -12.04 11.21 -5.14
CA GLU A 85 -12.05 12.64 -5.49
C GLU A 85 -11.00 12.93 -6.58
N VAL A 86 -9.78 12.45 -6.39
CA VAL A 86 -8.68 12.67 -7.33
C VAL A 86 -9.04 12.11 -8.69
N LEU A 87 -9.43 10.84 -8.80
CA LEU A 87 -9.74 10.23 -10.10
C LEU A 87 -10.96 10.84 -10.78
N ASN A 88 -11.99 11.24 -10.03
CA ASN A 88 -13.17 11.90 -10.60
C ASN A 88 -12.86 13.31 -11.13
N SER A 89 -11.88 14.00 -10.55
CA SER A 89 -11.44 15.32 -11.00
C SER A 89 -10.59 15.27 -12.30
N MET A 90 -10.06 14.10 -12.65
CA MET A 90 -9.18 13.94 -13.81
C MET A 90 -10.00 13.81 -15.10
N PRO A 91 -9.67 14.58 -16.16
CA PRO A 91 -10.31 14.44 -17.47
C PRO A 91 -9.75 13.23 -18.23
N LEU A 92 -9.95 12.01 -17.71
CA LEU A 92 -9.33 10.77 -18.18
C LEU A 92 -9.65 10.43 -19.66
N ARG A 93 -10.76 10.95 -20.20
CA ARG A 93 -11.10 10.81 -21.63
C ARG A 93 -10.12 11.51 -22.58
N ARG A 94 -9.26 12.40 -22.07
CA ARG A 94 -8.20 13.07 -22.86
C ARG A 94 -6.98 12.19 -23.11
N LEU A 95 -6.88 11.02 -22.47
CA LEU A 95 -5.81 10.07 -22.74
C LEU A 95 -5.92 9.57 -24.17
N LYS A 96 -4.97 9.97 -25.01
CA LYS A 96 -4.96 9.68 -26.45
C LYS A 96 -4.49 8.26 -26.77
N ARG A 97 -3.91 7.56 -25.79
CA ARG A 97 -3.35 6.23 -25.95
C ARG A 97 -3.78 5.30 -24.83
N HIS A 98 -3.69 4.01 -25.12
CA HIS A 98 -3.84 2.94 -24.13
C HIS A 98 -2.74 3.11 -23.08
N THR A 99 -3.13 3.30 -21.82
CA THR A 99 -2.24 3.45 -20.66
C THR A 99 -2.58 2.40 -19.61
N LEU A 100 -1.55 1.92 -18.90
CA LEU A 100 -1.73 1.05 -17.74
C LEU A 100 -1.90 1.93 -16.49
N PHE A 101 -3.00 1.76 -15.77
CA PHE A 101 -3.21 2.36 -14.46
C PHE A 101 -2.82 1.37 -13.37
N VAL A 102 -1.99 1.84 -12.45
CA VAL A 102 -1.56 1.05 -11.30
C VAL A 102 -1.89 1.81 -10.03
N ASP A 103 -2.53 1.16 -9.05
CA ASP A 103 -2.60 1.71 -7.68
C ASP A 103 -1.62 1.00 -6.75
N VAL A 104 -1.17 1.73 -5.73
CA VAL A 104 -0.32 1.21 -4.65
C VAL A 104 -0.93 1.46 -3.26
N LEU A 105 -2.27 1.57 -3.19
CA LEU A 105 -2.95 1.84 -1.92
C LEU A 105 -2.80 0.64 -0.96
N SER A 106 -3.18 0.78 0.31
CA SER A 106 -3.08 -0.32 1.27
C SER A 106 -4.36 -1.16 1.42
N VAL A 107 -5.41 -0.83 0.67
CA VAL A 107 -6.64 -1.63 0.47
C VAL A 107 -6.87 -1.82 -1.02
N LYS A 108 -7.57 -2.87 -1.45
CA LYS A 108 -7.56 -3.31 -2.85
C LYS A 108 -8.93 -3.35 -3.52
N GLU A 109 -10.00 -3.74 -2.82
CA GLU A 109 -11.34 -3.73 -3.42
C GLU A 109 -11.77 -2.30 -3.80
N HIS A 110 -11.45 -1.33 -2.94
CA HIS A 110 -11.76 0.07 -3.20
C HIS A 110 -11.11 0.61 -4.49
N PRO A 111 -9.77 0.60 -4.65
CA PRO A 111 -9.16 1.10 -5.88
C PRO A 111 -9.57 0.32 -7.12
N ARG A 112 -9.67 -1.01 -7.05
CA ARG A 112 -10.19 -1.83 -8.16
C ARG A 112 -11.53 -1.31 -8.66
N ASN A 113 -12.48 -1.13 -7.75
CA ASN A 113 -13.85 -0.73 -8.10
C ASN A 113 -13.90 0.72 -8.62
N VAL A 114 -13.14 1.63 -8.02
CA VAL A 114 -13.07 3.02 -8.49
C VAL A 114 -12.45 3.10 -9.88
N LEU A 115 -11.30 2.45 -10.10
CA LEU A 115 -10.58 2.46 -11.38
C LEU A 115 -11.42 1.86 -12.50
N LEU A 116 -12.05 0.70 -12.28
CA LEU A 116 -12.93 0.08 -13.28
C LEU A 116 -14.13 0.95 -13.65
N ARG A 117 -14.64 1.75 -12.70
CA ARG A 117 -15.79 2.64 -12.92
C ARG A 117 -15.41 3.90 -13.70
N VAL A 118 -14.26 4.52 -13.40
CA VAL A 118 -13.90 5.84 -13.94
C VAL A 118 -13.04 5.77 -15.20
N LEU A 119 -12.29 4.68 -15.40
CA LEU A 119 -11.40 4.55 -16.53
C LEU A 119 -12.15 4.09 -17.79
N PRO A 120 -11.83 4.67 -18.97
CA PRO A 120 -12.26 4.12 -20.25
C PRO A 120 -11.93 2.63 -20.38
N GLU A 121 -12.79 1.88 -21.08
CA GLU A 121 -12.70 0.42 -21.16
C GLU A 121 -11.37 -0.07 -21.77
N ASN A 122 -10.80 0.71 -22.69
CA ASN A 122 -9.53 0.44 -23.35
C ASN A 122 -8.29 0.70 -22.46
N MET A 123 -8.44 1.17 -21.23
CA MET A 123 -7.32 1.33 -20.29
C MET A 123 -7.11 0.05 -19.48
N ASP A 124 -5.84 -0.29 -19.24
CA ASP A 124 -5.50 -1.43 -18.39
C ASP A 124 -5.44 -1.01 -16.91
N VAL A 125 -5.70 -1.98 -16.03
CA VAL A 125 -5.76 -1.81 -14.57
C VAL A 125 -4.99 -2.95 -13.92
N LEU A 126 -4.01 -2.57 -13.11
CA LEU A 126 -3.25 -3.46 -12.23
C LEU A 126 -3.36 -2.92 -10.80
N CYS A 127 -3.93 -3.68 -9.90
CA CYS A 127 -4.00 -3.28 -8.50
C CYS A 127 -2.80 -3.87 -7.76
N THR A 128 -2.06 -3.06 -6.99
CA THR A 128 -0.88 -3.53 -6.25
C THR A 128 -0.86 -3.03 -4.82
N HIS A 129 -0.13 -3.73 -3.97
CA HIS A 129 0.22 -3.28 -2.63
C HIS A 129 1.63 -3.77 -2.31
N PRO A 130 2.64 -2.90 -2.41
CA PRO A 130 3.93 -3.16 -1.78
C PRO A 130 3.69 -3.19 -0.27
N MET A 131 3.84 -4.37 0.36
CA MET A 131 3.59 -4.57 1.80
C MET A 131 4.73 -4.00 2.66
N PHE A 132 5.31 -2.89 2.21
CA PHE A 132 6.45 -2.21 2.79
C PHE A 132 6.42 -0.73 2.40
N GLY A 133 7.06 0.09 3.23
CA GLY A 133 7.12 1.54 3.10
C GLY A 133 8.56 2.06 3.10
N PRO A 134 8.73 3.39 3.21
CA PRO A 134 10.05 3.99 3.35
C PRO A 134 10.85 3.41 4.53
N GLU A 135 10.19 3.16 5.67
CA GLU A 135 10.87 2.63 6.85
C GLU A 135 11.21 1.15 6.75
N SER A 136 10.28 0.30 6.33
CA SER A 136 10.51 -1.15 6.23
C SER A 136 11.33 -1.53 4.98
N GLY A 137 11.34 -0.70 3.95
CA GLY A 137 12.08 -0.90 2.70
C GLY A 137 13.35 -0.06 2.56
N LYS A 138 13.81 0.65 3.60
CA LYS A 138 14.99 1.55 3.52
C LYS A 138 16.29 0.86 3.12
N ASN A 139 16.43 -0.43 3.48
CA ASN A 139 17.63 -1.22 3.20
C ASN A 139 17.51 -2.08 1.93
N GLY A 140 16.53 -1.80 1.08
CA GLY A 140 16.22 -2.60 -0.11
C GLY A 140 14.93 -3.39 0.04
N TRP A 141 14.47 -3.99 -1.07
CA TRP A 141 13.16 -4.65 -1.16
C TRP A 141 13.24 -6.17 -1.24
N LYS A 142 14.44 -6.72 -1.07
CA LYS A 142 14.67 -8.17 -1.12
C LYS A 142 13.78 -8.88 -0.10
N ASP A 143 13.10 -9.93 -0.53
CA ASP A 143 12.17 -10.77 0.23
C ASP A 143 10.91 -10.04 0.77
N LEU A 144 10.77 -8.73 0.52
CA LEU A 144 9.57 -7.98 0.90
C LEU A 144 8.42 -8.31 -0.05
N PRO A 145 7.17 -8.44 0.44
CA PRO A 145 6.05 -8.84 -0.41
C PRO A 145 5.58 -7.70 -1.31
N LEU A 146 5.41 -7.97 -2.60
CA LEU A 146 4.53 -7.19 -3.48
C LEU A 146 3.30 -8.04 -3.77
N VAL A 147 2.14 -7.58 -3.30
CA VAL A 147 0.87 -8.19 -3.66
C VAL A 147 0.31 -7.51 -4.91
N TYR A 148 -0.24 -8.27 -5.85
CA TYR A 148 -0.87 -7.70 -7.04
C TYR A 148 -2.04 -8.53 -7.59
N GLU A 149 -2.95 -7.87 -8.30
CA GLU A 149 -4.00 -8.48 -9.14
C GLU A 149 -4.00 -7.81 -10.52
N LYS A 150 -3.90 -8.62 -11.58
CA LYS A 150 -4.13 -8.19 -12.97
C LYS A 150 -5.63 -8.02 -13.24
N VAL A 151 -6.22 -6.94 -12.73
CA VAL A 151 -7.68 -6.68 -12.80
C VAL A 151 -8.20 -6.61 -14.23
N ARG A 152 -7.51 -5.87 -15.11
CA ARG A 152 -7.84 -5.75 -16.54
C ARG A 152 -6.57 -5.46 -17.32
N VAL A 153 -5.92 -6.48 -17.86
CA VAL A 153 -4.64 -6.34 -18.59
C VAL A 153 -4.80 -6.88 -20.00
N ARG A 154 -4.49 -6.05 -21.00
CA ARG A 154 -4.47 -6.43 -22.42
C ARG A 154 -3.06 -6.34 -22.99
N ASP A 155 -2.27 -5.38 -22.51
CA ASP A 155 -0.85 -5.28 -22.81
C ASP A 155 -0.03 -5.96 -21.70
N GLU A 156 0.16 -7.27 -21.87
CA GLU A 156 0.94 -8.11 -20.94
C GLU A 156 2.40 -7.68 -20.87
N THR A 157 2.98 -7.19 -21.98
CA THR A 157 4.40 -6.81 -22.01
C THR A 157 4.66 -5.60 -21.10
N ARG A 158 3.80 -4.59 -21.18
CA ARG A 158 3.87 -3.42 -20.31
C ARG A 158 3.57 -3.76 -18.85
N CYS A 159 2.56 -4.60 -18.59
CA CYS A 159 2.23 -5.05 -17.24
C CYS A 159 3.41 -5.80 -16.60
N SER A 160 3.98 -6.77 -17.31
CA SER A 160 5.17 -7.50 -16.85
C SER A 160 6.37 -6.60 -16.66
N SER A 161 6.61 -5.64 -17.56
CA SER A 161 7.71 -4.66 -17.40
C SER A 161 7.54 -3.81 -16.13
N PHE A 162 6.31 -3.43 -15.79
CA PHE A 162 6.05 -2.71 -14.54
C PHE A 162 6.25 -3.59 -13.31
N LEU A 163 5.72 -4.82 -13.29
CA LEU A 163 5.93 -5.76 -12.18
C LEU A 163 7.42 -6.09 -11.97
N HIS A 164 8.19 -6.11 -13.06
CA HIS A 164 9.64 -6.36 -13.01
C HIS A 164 10.43 -5.30 -12.22
N ILE A 165 9.89 -4.08 -12.05
CA ILE A 165 10.46 -3.04 -11.16
C ILE A 165 10.68 -3.60 -9.76
N PHE A 166 9.71 -4.36 -9.25
CA PHE A 166 9.73 -4.95 -7.91
C PHE A 166 10.48 -6.30 -7.91
N GLU A 167 10.21 -7.15 -8.90
CA GLU A 167 10.86 -8.46 -9.03
C GLU A 167 12.39 -8.33 -9.11
N SER A 168 12.91 -7.39 -9.91
CA SER A 168 14.36 -7.14 -10.03
C SER A 168 15.01 -6.58 -8.77
N LYS A 169 14.22 -6.09 -7.80
CA LYS A 169 14.69 -5.74 -6.45
C LYS A 169 14.62 -6.90 -5.46
N GLY A 170 14.21 -8.09 -5.93
CA GLY A 170 14.09 -9.30 -5.12
C GLY A 170 12.81 -9.35 -4.30
N CYS A 171 11.78 -8.55 -4.63
CA CYS A 171 10.49 -8.66 -3.96
C CYS A 171 9.91 -10.06 -4.12
N ARG A 172 9.23 -10.56 -3.08
CA ARG A 172 8.40 -11.74 -3.17
C ARG A 172 7.08 -11.37 -3.85
N MET A 173 6.93 -11.80 -5.09
CA MET A 173 5.77 -11.50 -5.92
C MET A 173 4.59 -12.41 -5.52
N VAL A 174 3.47 -11.84 -5.08
CA VAL A 174 2.28 -12.56 -4.60
C VAL A 174 1.07 -12.13 -5.43
N GLU A 175 0.65 -12.98 -6.36
CA GLU A 175 -0.59 -12.76 -7.11
C GLU A 175 -1.79 -13.25 -6.31
N MET A 176 -2.76 -12.36 -6.04
CA MET A 176 -4.01 -12.71 -5.35
C MET A 176 -5.11 -11.69 -5.66
N SER A 177 -6.38 -12.08 -5.51
CA SER A 177 -7.49 -11.15 -5.76
C SER A 177 -7.54 -10.02 -4.74
N CYS A 178 -8.08 -8.87 -5.14
CA CYS A 178 -8.30 -7.70 -4.28
C CYS A 178 -9.15 -8.05 -3.05
N GLU A 179 -10.15 -8.92 -3.21
CA GLU A 179 -10.99 -9.39 -2.10
C GLU A 179 -10.19 -10.24 -1.10
N GLU A 180 -9.42 -11.22 -1.57
CA GLU A 180 -8.61 -12.06 -0.67
C GLU A 180 -7.51 -11.21 -0.02
N HIS A 181 -6.92 -10.25 -0.73
CA HIS A 181 -5.99 -9.29 -0.15
C HIS A 181 -6.64 -8.56 1.02
N ASP A 182 -7.81 -7.93 0.83
CA ASP A 182 -8.44 -7.11 1.86
C ASP A 182 -8.85 -7.95 3.08
N LYS A 183 -9.32 -9.17 2.85
CA LYS A 183 -9.60 -10.14 3.91
C LYS A 183 -8.36 -10.49 4.72
N VAL A 184 -7.22 -10.76 4.07
CA VAL A 184 -5.96 -11.07 4.75
C VAL A 184 -5.37 -9.84 5.43
N ALA A 185 -5.45 -8.66 4.80
CA ALA A 185 -4.93 -7.40 5.31
C ALA A 185 -5.70 -6.94 6.57
N ALA A 186 -7.02 -7.16 6.61
CA ALA A 186 -7.84 -6.87 7.78
C ALA A 186 -7.32 -7.60 9.04
N ARG A 187 -7.04 -8.90 8.91
CA ARG A 187 -6.53 -9.75 10.02
C ARG A 187 -5.02 -9.67 10.25
N SER A 188 -4.29 -8.79 9.55
CA SER A 188 -2.84 -8.67 9.67
C SER A 188 -2.38 -7.23 9.78
N GLN A 189 -2.36 -6.49 8.66
CA GLN A 189 -1.96 -5.09 8.62
C GLN A 189 -2.87 -4.22 9.50
N PHE A 190 -4.18 -4.29 9.32
CA PHE A 190 -5.11 -3.45 10.08
C PHE A 190 -5.06 -3.75 11.58
N LEU A 191 -4.97 -5.03 11.98
CA LEU A 191 -4.75 -5.41 13.38
C LEU A 191 -3.42 -4.88 13.94
N SER A 192 -2.33 -4.99 13.17
CA SER A 192 -1.01 -4.46 13.58
C SER A 192 -1.05 -2.96 13.81
N HIS A 193 -1.67 -2.20 12.91
CA HIS A 193 -1.86 -0.75 13.07
C HIS A 193 -2.78 -0.41 14.25
N SER A 194 -3.87 -1.17 14.44
CA SER A 194 -4.81 -0.96 15.55
C SER A 194 -4.10 -1.14 16.90
N ILE A 195 -3.34 -2.23 17.06
CA ILE A 195 -2.57 -2.47 18.28
C ILE A 195 -1.53 -1.38 18.48
N GLY A 196 -0.74 -1.05 17.44
CA GLY A 196 0.28 -0.01 17.54
C GLY A 196 -0.26 1.35 17.95
N ARG A 197 -1.45 1.74 17.45
CA ARG A 197 -2.13 2.99 17.83
C ARG A 197 -2.77 2.94 19.22
N ILE A 198 -3.31 1.80 19.65
CA ILE A 198 -3.76 1.62 21.03
C ILE A 198 -2.58 1.78 22.00
N LEU A 199 -1.43 1.20 21.68
CA LEU A 199 -0.21 1.36 22.49
C LEU A 199 0.27 2.83 22.53
N ALA A 200 0.07 3.57 21.44
CA ALA A 200 0.34 5.01 21.39
C ALA A 200 -0.60 5.80 22.29
N GLU A 201 -1.90 5.50 22.25
CA GLU A 201 -2.92 6.11 23.12
C GLU A 201 -2.67 5.81 24.60
N MET A 202 -2.18 4.59 24.91
CA MET A 202 -1.76 4.21 26.25
C MET A 202 -0.50 4.98 26.73
N GLY A 203 0.19 5.70 25.85
CA GLY A 203 1.39 6.46 26.19
C GLY A 203 2.57 5.57 26.62
N ILE A 204 2.70 4.36 26.06
CA ILE A 204 3.79 3.47 26.48
C ILE A 204 5.16 4.06 26.10
N GLU A 205 6.13 3.96 27.01
CA GLU A 205 7.50 4.40 26.79
C GLU A 205 8.50 3.30 27.14
N SER A 206 9.70 3.39 26.58
CA SER A 206 10.80 2.50 26.95
C SER A 206 11.19 2.71 28.42
N THR A 207 11.48 1.62 29.12
CA THR A 207 11.87 1.61 30.53
C THR A 207 13.25 0.97 30.71
N SER A 208 13.85 1.13 31.90
CA SER A 208 15.11 0.47 32.26
C SER A 208 14.99 -1.05 32.43
N MET A 209 13.77 -1.59 32.49
CA MET A 209 13.48 -3.02 32.71
C MET A 209 12.73 -3.64 31.52
N ASN A 210 12.94 -3.11 30.31
CA ASN A 210 12.28 -3.66 29.12
C ASN A 210 12.59 -5.14 28.94
N THR A 211 11.52 -5.93 28.75
CA THR A 211 11.65 -7.27 28.18
C THR A 211 11.80 -7.15 26.66
N LYS A 212 12.38 -8.17 26.02
CA LYS A 212 12.48 -8.23 24.54
C LYS A 212 11.13 -8.15 23.84
N SER A 213 10.09 -8.72 24.45
CA SER A 213 8.71 -8.60 23.96
C SER A 213 8.22 -7.16 24.01
N PHE A 214 8.47 -6.44 25.11
CA PHE A 214 8.07 -5.04 25.23
C PHE A 214 8.86 -4.11 24.29
N GLU A 215 10.15 -4.36 24.06
CA GLU A 215 10.92 -3.64 23.03
C GLU A 215 10.27 -3.75 21.64
N THR A 216 9.66 -4.90 21.33
CA THR A 216 8.94 -5.12 20.05
C THR A 216 7.64 -4.32 20.00
N LEU A 217 6.91 -4.21 21.12
CA LEU A 217 5.70 -3.38 21.21
C LEU A 217 6.00 -1.89 21.08
N VAL A 218 7.09 -1.41 21.69
CA VAL A 218 7.55 -0.02 21.52
C VAL A 218 7.91 0.27 20.06
N LYS A 219 8.64 -0.65 19.39
CA LYS A 219 8.93 -0.53 17.95
C LYS A 219 7.66 -0.56 17.08
N LEU A 220 6.68 -1.40 17.43
CA LEU A 220 5.39 -1.44 16.74
C LEU A 220 4.65 -0.10 16.88
N LYS A 221 4.58 0.46 18.09
CA LYS A 221 4.04 1.79 18.34
C LYS A 221 4.70 2.82 17.42
N GLU A 222 6.03 2.93 17.48
CA GLU A 222 6.80 3.91 16.69
C GLU A 222 6.55 3.76 15.19
N SER A 223 6.66 2.54 14.66
CA SER A 223 6.47 2.28 13.23
C SER A 223 5.07 2.62 12.73
N THR A 224 4.03 2.33 13.51
CA THR A 224 2.63 2.57 13.13
C THR A 224 2.19 4.02 13.33
N THR A 225 2.84 4.77 14.23
CA THR A 225 2.59 6.20 14.44
C THR A 225 3.30 7.10 13.43
N ASN A 226 4.33 6.60 12.74
CA ASN A 226 4.97 7.32 11.63
C ASN A 226 4.04 7.45 10.42
N ASP A 227 3.05 6.55 10.30
CA ASP A 227 2.02 6.63 9.29
C ASP A 227 0.89 7.59 9.69
N SER A 228 0.34 8.30 8.71
CA SER A 228 -0.72 9.28 8.95
C SER A 228 -2.01 8.62 9.48
N PHE A 229 -2.77 9.37 10.27
CA PHE A 229 -4.08 8.92 10.71
C PHE A 229 -5.05 8.69 9.54
N ASP A 230 -4.91 9.44 8.45
CA ASP A 230 -5.65 9.23 7.20
C ASP A 230 -5.39 7.86 6.59
N LEU A 231 -4.14 7.38 6.60
CA LEU A 231 -3.81 6.04 6.11
C LEU A 231 -4.54 4.99 6.95
N PHE A 232 -4.43 5.08 8.28
CA PHE A 232 -5.10 4.15 9.19
C PHE A 232 -6.63 4.19 9.06
N SER A 233 -7.21 5.39 8.96
CA SER A 233 -8.65 5.57 8.71
C SER A 233 -9.06 4.93 7.40
N GLY A 234 -8.24 5.05 6.35
CA GLY A 234 -8.45 4.40 5.06
C GLY A 234 -8.44 2.87 5.15
N LEU A 235 -7.57 2.28 5.97
CA LEU A 235 -7.54 0.83 6.22
C LEU A 235 -8.85 0.33 6.83
N PHE A 236 -9.55 1.16 7.60
CA PHE A 236 -10.83 0.81 8.21
C PHE A 236 -12.00 1.09 7.28
N ILE A 237 -12.12 2.34 6.80
CA ILE A 237 -13.27 2.83 6.01
C ILE A 237 -13.43 2.07 4.70
N HIS A 238 -12.31 1.70 4.05
CA HIS A 238 -12.31 1.13 2.71
C HIS A 238 -11.96 -0.37 2.66
N ASN A 239 -11.95 -1.04 3.81
CA ASN A 239 -11.86 -2.49 3.88
C ASN A 239 -13.08 -3.04 4.63
N ARG A 240 -14.02 -3.66 3.91
CA ARG A 240 -15.26 -4.19 4.50
C ARG A 240 -15.05 -5.28 5.56
N PHE A 241 -13.87 -5.89 5.60
CA PHE A 241 -13.52 -6.91 6.60
C PHE A 241 -12.94 -6.29 7.89
N ALA A 242 -12.45 -5.04 7.85
CA ALA A 242 -11.78 -4.41 9.00
C ALA A 242 -12.71 -4.21 10.20
N GLN A 243 -14.00 -3.91 9.96
CA GLN A 243 -14.97 -3.71 11.04
C GLN A 243 -15.12 -4.96 11.92
N GLN A 244 -15.23 -6.14 11.29
CA GLN A 244 -15.32 -7.39 12.03
C GLN A 244 -14.04 -7.69 12.81
N GLU A 245 -12.87 -7.40 12.24
CA GLU A 245 -11.59 -7.62 12.94
C GLU A 245 -11.39 -6.68 14.13
N LEU A 246 -11.88 -5.44 14.05
CA LEU A 246 -11.90 -4.54 15.20
C LEU A 246 -12.79 -5.07 16.33
N MET A 247 -14.00 -5.54 16.00
CA MET A 247 -14.89 -6.19 16.98
C MET A 247 -14.26 -7.45 17.58
N ASN A 248 -13.56 -8.25 16.77
CA ASN A 248 -12.84 -9.43 17.25
C ASN A 248 -11.74 -9.05 18.25
N LEU A 249 -11.00 -7.96 17.99
CA LEU A 249 -9.97 -7.44 18.88
C LEU A 249 -10.58 -7.01 20.23
N GLU A 250 -11.64 -6.21 20.22
CA GLU A 250 -12.33 -5.75 21.43
C GLU A 250 -12.88 -6.91 22.26
N GLN A 251 -13.59 -7.85 21.63
CA GLN A 251 -14.12 -9.02 22.32
C GLN A 251 -13.01 -9.91 22.91
N SER A 252 -11.89 -10.02 22.20
CA SER A 252 -10.74 -10.80 22.69
C SER A 252 -10.10 -10.14 23.90
N PHE A 253 -9.95 -8.81 23.88
CA PHE A 253 -9.47 -8.05 25.04
C PHE A 253 -10.38 -8.25 26.26
N GLU A 254 -11.70 -8.12 26.09
CA GLU A 254 -12.65 -8.30 27.19
C GLU A 254 -12.63 -9.74 27.73
N LYS A 255 -12.54 -10.75 26.86
CA LYS A 255 -12.41 -12.17 27.29
C LYS A 255 -11.14 -12.40 28.13
N VAL A 256 -10.01 -11.81 27.76
CA VAL A 256 -8.76 -11.92 28.53
C VAL A 256 -8.91 -11.23 29.88
N LYS A 257 -9.43 -10.00 29.90
CA LYS A 257 -9.72 -9.25 31.13
C LYS A 257 -10.61 -10.03 32.09
N GLN A 258 -11.72 -10.60 31.61
CA GLN A 258 -12.64 -11.38 32.45
C GLN A 258 -11.99 -12.63 33.04
N ARG A 259 -11.13 -13.31 32.28
CA ARG A 259 -10.35 -14.46 32.81
C ARG A 259 -9.43 -14.04 33.96
N LEU A 260 -8.78 -12.88 33.84
CA LEU A 260 -7.89 -12.35 34.88
C LEU A 260 -8.68 -11.98 36.15
N LEU A 261 -9.80 -11.27 36.01
CA LEU A 261 -10.64 -10.87 37.13
C LEU A 261 -11.22 -12.09 37.86
N LYS A 262 -11.71 -13.09 37.12
CA LYS A 262 -12.18 -14.35 37.71
C LYS A 262 -11.07 -15.02 38.53
N LYS A 263 -9.85 -15.11 37.98
CA LYS A 263 -8.73 -15.74 38.68
C LYS A 263 -8.35 -14.99 39.96
N MET A 264 -8.42 -13.66 39.94
CA MET A 264 -8.18 -12.82 41.13
C MET A 264 -9.22 -13.10 42.23
N SER A 265 -10.51 -13.17 41.88
CA SER A 265 -11.57 -13.48 42.85
C SER A 265 -11.42 -14.89 43.45
N GLU A 266 -11.04 -15.88 42.65
CA GLU A 266 -10.74 -17.24 43.13
C GLU A 266 -9.61 -17.23 44.19
N GLN A 267 -8.52 -16.50 43.92
CA GLN A 267 -7.39 -16.41 44.86
C GLN A 267 -7.77 -15.70 46.17
N GLN A 268 -8.55 -14.62 46.08
CA GLN A 268 -9.02 -13.90 47.26
C GLN A 268 -9.92 -14.78 48.15
N SER A 269 -10.75 -15.62 47.55
CA SER A 269 -11.60 -16.56 48.31
C SER A 269 -10.80 -17.64 49.04
N LEU A 270 -9.70 -18.11 48.45
CA LEU A 270 -8.81 -19.12 49.05
C LEU A 270 -7.96 -18.56 50.21
N SER A 271 -7.58 -17.28 50.15
CA SER A 271 -6.84 -16.61 51.24
C SER A 271 -7.72 -16.16 52.40
N SER A 272 -9.04 -16.33 52.30
CA SER A 272 -10.02 -15.94 53.33
C SER A 272 -10.47 -17.11 54.21
N VAL A 273 -9.92 -18.31 53.97
CA VAL A 273 -10.16 -19.57 54.72
C VAL A 273 -8.89 -19.94 55.46
#